data_AF-A0A7C1MUM1-F1
#
_entry.id   AF-A0A7C1MUM1-F1
#
_cell.length_a   1.000
_cell.length_b   1.000
_cell.length_c   1.000
_cell.angle_alpha   90.00
_cell.angle_beta   90.00
_cell.angle_gamma   90.00
#
_symmetry.space_group_name_H-M   'P 1'
#
loop_
_entity.id
_entity.type
_entity.pdbx_description
1 polymer ?
#
loop_
_entity_poly.entity_id
_entity_poly.type
_entity_poly.pdbx_seq_one_letter_code
_entity_poly.pdbx_strand_id
1 'polypeptide(L)'
;MSQVKAEDTVQVHYTGKLENGQVFDSSVDRKPIEVKLGQGQLIPGFEKGLIDMKVKEKKTVTVPHNEAYGEVRQDLFQEIPKSELPDEITPEKGMGLVAKNPDGTERQLRVAQVKKDSIIIDANHPLAGQDLVFELEVLDIK
;
A
#
# COMPACT_ATOMS: atom_id res chain seq x y z
N MET A 1 -22.41 16.02 18.33
CA MET A 1 -21.89 15.63 17.01
C MET A 1 -21.18 14.31 17.20
N SER A 2 -21.51 13.29 16.41
CA SER A 2 -20.84 11.99 16.49
C SER A 2 -19.40 12.14 16.00
N GLN A 3 -18.47 11.61 16.78
CA GLN A 3 -17.06 11.49 16.43
C GLN A 3 -16.74 10.02 16.25
N VAL A 4 -15.81 9.74 15.34
CA VAL A 4 -15.33 8.39 15.08
C VAL A 4 -14.62 7.82 16.30
N LYS A 5 -15.03 6.65 16.75
CA LYS A 5 -14.41 5.89 17.84
C LYS A 5 -13.76 4.61 17.33
N ALA A 6 -12.92 4.03 18.18
CA ALA A 6 -12.43 2.67 17.96
C ALA A 6 -13.62 1.72 17.83
N GLU A 7 -13.58 0.81 16.85
CA GLU A 7 -14.61 -0.17 16.51
C GLU A 7 -15.84 0.32 15.72
N ASP A 8 -15.96 1.64 15.47
CA ASP A 8 -17.03 2.18 14.63
C ASP A 8 -16.85 1.76 13.16
N THR A 9 -17.97 1.71 12.44
CA THR A 9 -17.95 1.52 10.98
C THR A 9 -18.13 2.88 10.32
N VAL A 10 -17.13 3.32 9.57
CA VAL A 10 -17.12 4.64 8.96
C VAL A 10 -17.11 4.55 7.45
N GLN A 11 -17.90 5.42 6.82
CA GLN A 11 -17.86 5.61 5.38
C GLN A 11 -16.96 6.79 5.08
N VAL A 12 -15.88 6.57 4.32
CA VAL A 12 -14.82 7.57 4.12
C VAL A 12 -14.41 7.64 2.65
N HIS A 13 -14.20 8.87 2.17
CA HIS A 13 -13.39 9.13 1.00
C HIS A 13 -11.94 9.39 1.41
N TYR A 14 -11.01 8.72 0.75
CA TYR A 14 -9.59 8.98 0.86
C TYR A 14 -8.95 9.33 -0.48
N THR A 15 -7.88 10.12 -0.42
CA THR A 15 -6.87 10.28 -1.48
C THR A 15 -5.51 9.97 -0.89
N GLY A 16 -4.83 8.95 -1.41
CA GLY A 16 -3.48 8.55 -1.05
C GLY A 16 -2.45 9.20 -1.96
N LYS A 17 -1.50 9.92 -1.36
CA LYS A 17 -0.41 10.62 -2.03
C LYS A 17 0.92 10.19 -1.43
N LEU A 18 1.96 10.21 -2.24
CA LEU A 18 3.35 10.13 -1.79
C LEU A 18 3.78 11.51 -1.28
N GLU A 19 4.86 11.57 -0.49
CA GLU A 19 5.42 12.85 -0.01
C GLU A 19 5.81 13.83 -1.13
N ASN A 20 6.12 13.31 -2.32
CA ASN A 20 6.40 14.13 -3.50
C ASN A 20 5.14 14.73 -4.16
N GLY A 21 3.94 14.49 -3.60
CA GLY A 21 2.65 14.96 -4.11
C GLY A 21 2.01 14.06 -5.17
N GLN A 22 2.66 12.97 -5.58
CA GLN A 22 2.12 12.02 -6.54
C GLN A 22 0.97 11.22 -5.91
N VAL A 23 -0.23 11.36 -6.47
CA VAL A 23 -1.40 10.54 -6.09
C VAL A 23 -1.17 9.11 -6.59
N PHE A 24 -1.17 8.13 -5.68
CA PHE A 24 -1.09 6.71 -6.04
C PHE A 24 -2.46 6.04 -6.06
N ASP A 25 -3.40 6.53 -5.25
CA ASP A 25 -4.78 6.03 -5.23
C ASP A 25 -5.77 7.09 -4.75
N SER A 26 -7.00 7.03 -5.23
CA SER A 26 -8.09 7.91 -4.78
C SER A 26 -9.44 7.21 -4.87
N SER A 27 -10.27 7.45 -3.85
CA SER A 27 -11.66 7.01 -3.83
C SER A 27 -12.64 8.13 -4.18
N VAL A 28 -12.19 9.38 -4.35
CA VAL A 28 -13.06 10.54 -4.58
C VAL A 28 -13.88 10.41 -5.87
N ASP A 29 -13.27 9.84 -6.91
CA ASP A 29 -13.95 9.57 -8.19
C ASP A 29 -14.72 8.23 -8.19
N ARG A 30 -14.69 7.50 -7.08
CA ARG A 30 -15.31 6.17 -6.90
C ARG A 30 -16.36 6.21 -5.80
N LYS A 31 -16.92 5.06 -5.45
CA LYS A 31 -17.77 4.96 -4.25
C LYS A 31 -16.91 5.10 -2.99
N PRO A 32 -17.42 5.76 -1.93
CA PRO A 32 -16.73 5.80 -0.65
C PRO A 32 -16.49 4.38 -0.14
N ILE A 33 -15.38 4.19 0.56
CA ILE A 33 -15.11 2.91 1.20
C ILE A 33 -15.79 2.87 2.56
N GLU A 34 -16.28 1.70 2.93
CA GLU A 34 -16.75 1.42 4.27
C GLU A 34 -15.65 0.63 4.99
N VAL A 35 -15.17 1.17 6.10
CA VAL A 35 -14.16 0.52 6.93
C VAL A 35 -14.67 0.38 8.34
N LYS A 36 -14.47 -0.79 8.92
CA LYS A 36 -14.64 -1.02 10.34
C LYS A 36 -13.31 -0.88 11.07
N LEU A 37 -13.21 0.09 11.96
CA LEU A 37 -11.99 0.36 12.72
C LEU A 37 -11.71 -0.75 13.73
N GLY A 38 -10.44 -0.98 14.07
CA GLY A 38 -10.03 -1.97 15.06
C GLY A 38 -10.05 -3.42 14.57
N GLN A 39 -10.32 -3.68 13.28
CA GLN A 39 -10.25 -5.03 12.72
C GLN A 39 -8.88 -5.38 12.11
N GLY A 40 -7.96 -4.41 12.02
CA GLY A 40 -6.66 -4.62 11.37
C GLY A 40 -6.78 -4.92 9.87
N GLN A 41 -7.90 -4.52 9.26
CA GLN A 41 -8.13 -4.65 7.82
C GLN A 41 -7.45 -3.53 7.03
N LEU A 42 -7.22 -2.38 7.67
CA LEU A 42 -6.48 -1.27 7.09
C LEU A 42 -5.15 -1.07 7.80
N ILE A 43 -4.30 -0.26 7.16
CA ILE A 43 -3.02 0.15 7.74
C ILE A 43 -3.27 0.95 9.05
N PRO A 44 -2.50 0.71 10.11
CA PRO A 44 -2.72 1.32 11.42
C PRO A 44 -2.80 2.85 11.39
N GLY A 45 -1.95 3.52 10.59
CA GLY A 45 -1.96 4.98 10.53
C GLY A 45 -3.21 5.58 9.88
N PHE A 46 -3.84 4.83 8.96
CA PHE A 46 -5.12 5.25 8.37
C PHE A 46 -6.24 5.17 9.40
N GLU A 47 -6.33 4.05 10.15
CA GLU A 47 -7.32 3.92 11.22
C GLU A 47 -7.14 5.00 12.29
N LYS A 48 -5.91 5.23 12.75
CA LYS A 48 -5.58 6.32 13.71
C LYS A 48 -5.94 7.70 13.18
N GLY A 49 -5.76 7.94 11.89
CA GLY A 49 -6.08 9.22 11.25
C GLY A 49 -7.57 9.58 11.34
N LEU A 50 -8.43 8.55 11.27
CA LEU A 50 -9.90 8.67 11.32
C LEU A 50 -10.44 8.89 12.72
N ILE A 51 -9.76 8.43 13.76
CA ILE A 51 -10.18 8.62 15.15
C ILE A 51 -10.38 10.12 15.43
N ASP A 52 -11.43 10.44 16.19
CA ASP A 52 -11.88 11.79 16.58
C ASP A 52 -12.40 12.69 15.46
N MET A 53 -12.35 12.26 14.18
CA MET A 53 -12.97 12.98 13.07
C MET A 53 -14.49 13.00 13.20
N LYS A 54 -15.13 14.06 12.68
CA LYS A 54 -16.58 14.19 12.61
C LYS A 54 -17.10 13.89 11.20
N VAL A 55 -18.39 13.59 11.12
CA VAL A 55 -19.11 13.50 9.84
C VAL A 55 -18.96 14.82 9.05
N LYS A 56 -18.62 14.70 7.77
CA LYS A 56 -18.27 15.77 6.81
C LYS A 56 -16.97 16.52 7.11
N GLU A 57 -16.16 16.03 8.03
CA GLU A 57 -14.83 16.59 8.29
C GLU A 57 -13.82 16.04 7.27
N LYS A 58 -12.98 16.94 6.75
CA LYS A 58 -11.82 16.60 5.94
C LYS A 58 -10.56 16.81 6.76
N LYS A 59 -9.65 15.84 6.72
CA LYS A 59 -8.40 15.87 7.47
C LYS A 59 -7.28 15.27 6.63
N THR A 60 -6.11 15.87 6.68
CA THR A 60 -4.90 15.32 6.05
C THR A 60 -4.02 14.73 7.14
N VAL A 61 -3.60 13.49 6.95
CA VAL A 61 -2.74 12.76 7.88
C VAL A 61 -1.54 12.21 7.13
N THR A 62 -0.36 12.39 7.71
CA THR A 62 0.86 11.74 7.22
C THR A 62 1.04 10.45 8.02
N VAL A 63 1.05 9.34 7.30
CA VAL A 63 1.24 8.01 7.84
C VAL A 63 2.67 7.58 7.53
N PRO A 64 3.53 7.45 8.55
CA PRO A 64 4.90 6.98 8.35
C PRO A 64 4.88 5.54 7.83
N HIS A 65 5.90 5.15 7.06
CA HIS A 65 5.97 3.85 6.40
C HIS A 65 5.73 2.67 7.36
N ASN A 66 6.23 2.76 8.60
CA ASN A 66 6.06 1.75 9.66
C ASN A 66 4.60 1.54 10.10
N GLU A 67 3.74 2.54 9.93
CA GLU A 67 2.30 2.49 10.20
C GLU A 67 1.46 2.33 8.91
N ALA A 68 2.11 2.26 7.75
CA ALA A 68 1.53 1.98 6.45
C ALA A 68 1.86 0.54 5.99
N TYR A 69 2.75 0.40 5.01
CA TYR A 69 3.13 -0.89 4.40
C TYR A 69 4.43 -1.47 4.98
N GLY A 70 4.91 -0.91 6.08
CA GLY A 70 6.14 -1.29 6.75
C GLY A 70 7.40 -0.74 6.07
N GLU A 71 8.55 -1.10 6.64
CA GLU A 71 9.85 -0.86 6.03
C GLU A 71 10.10 -1.80 4.85
N VAL A 72 11.00 -1.40 3.96
CA VAL A 72 11.55 -2.30 2.94
C VAL A 72 12.31 -3.41 3.65
N ARG A 73 11.78 -4.62 3.54
CA ARG A 73 12.33 -5.82 4.13
C ARG A 73 13.44 -6.36 3.26
N GLN A 74 14.66 -6.31 3.79
CA GLN A 74 15.85 -6.80 3.08
C GLN A 74 15.79 -8.32 2.83
N ASP A 75 15.09 -9.05 3.70
CA ASP A 75 14.82 -10.49 3.57
C ASP A 75 13.83 -10.84 2.45
N LEU A 76 13.10 -9.85 1.92
CA LEU A 76 12.22 -10.03 0.77
C LEU A 76 12.91 -9.78 -0.57
N PHE A 77 14.20 -9.40 -0.57
CA PHE A 77 14.99 -9.46 -1.80
C PHE A 77 15.43 -10.88 -2.05
N GLN A 78 15.17 -11.38 -3.26
CA GLN A 78 15.59 -12.71 -3.66
C GLN A 78 16.48 -12.61 -4.89
N GLU A 79 17.53 -13.42 -4.90
CA GLU A 79 18.40 -13.56 -6.05
C GLU A 79 17.91 -14.72 -6.91
N ILE A 80 17.50 -14.40 -8.14
CA ILE A 80 17.03 -15.37 -9.11
C ILE A 80 18.06 -15.47 -10.25
N PRO A 81 18.59 -16.67 -10.53
CA PRO A 81 19.41 -16.90 -11.72
C PRO A 81 18.64 -16.56 -12.99
N LYS A 82 19.28 -15.94 -13.98
CA LYS A 82 18.62 -15.62 -15.25
C LYS A 82 18.11 -16.87 -15.99
N SER A 83 18.67 -18.05 -15.70
CA SER A 83 18.23 -19.34 -16.22
C SER A 83 16.85 -19.79 -15.71
N GLU A 84 16.37 -19.24 -14.59
CA GLU A 84 15.02 -19.50 -14.06
C GLU A 84 13.97 -18.59 -14.72
N LEU A 85 14.42 -17.54 -15.43
CA LEU A 85 13.53 -16.66 -16.17
C LEU A 85 13.17 -17.32 -17.51
N PRO A 86 11.93 -17.17 -17.98
CA PRO A 86 11.58 -17.52 -19.36
C PRO A 86 12.50 -16.80 -20.36
N ASP A 87 12.93 -17.50 -21.42
CA ASP A 87 13.85 -16.97 -22.44
C ASP A 87 13.33 -15.69 -23.14
N GLU A 88 12.02 -15.47 -23.10
CA GLU A 88 11.34 -14.32 -23.68
C GLU A 88 11.47 -13.05 -22.80
N ILE A 89 11.85 -13.20 -21.53
CA ILE A 89 11.96 -12.11 -20.57
C ILE A 89 13.40 -11.62 -20.50
N THR A 90 13.63 -10.39 -20.97
CA THR A 90 14.88 -9.67 -20.69
C THR A 90 14.71 -8.84 -19.42
N PRO A 91 15.33 -9.21 -18.29
CA PRO A 91 15.13 -8.48 -17.05
C PRO A 91 15.81 -7.11 -17.09
N GLU A 92 15.04 -6.08 -16.76
CA GLU A 92 15.53 -4.70 -16.65
C GLU A 92 15.31 -4.15 -15.24
N LYS A 93 16.20 -3.28 -14.77
CA LYS A 93 16.04 -2.64 -13.45
C LYS A 93 14.73 -1.86 -13.43
N GLY A 94 13.89 -2.15 -12.44
CA GLY A 94 12.58 -1.53 -12.24
C GLY A 94 11.43 -2.25 -12.94
N MET A 95 11.70 -3.26 -13.76
CA MET A 95 10.70 -4.09 -14.42
C MET A 95 9.80 -4.79 -13.41
N GLY A 96 8.49 -4.76 -13.63
CA GLY A 96 7.52 -5.57 -12.88
C GLY A 96 7.50 -7.01 -13.41
N LEU A 97 7.58 -7.97 -12.51
CA LEU A 97 7.47 -9.40 -12.80
C LEU A 97 6.27 -9.97 -12.05
N VAL A 98 5.63 -10.98 -12.63
CA VAL A 98 4.59 -11.75 -11.95
C VAL A 98 5.15 -13.15 -11.73
N ALA A 99 5.36 -13.50 -10.46
CA ALA A 99 5.71 -14.86 -10.09
C ALA A 99 4.44 -15.61 -9.68
N LYS A 100 4.33 -16.86 -10.15
CA LYS A 100 3.27 -17.76 -9.72
C LYS A 100 3.78 -18.58 -8.54
N ASN A 101 3.11 -18.46 -7.41
CA ASN A 101 3.42 -19.24 -6.21
C ASN A 101 2.90 -20.69 -6.36
N PRO A 102 3.46 -21.65 -5.61
CA PRO A 102 3.00 -23.05 -5.63
C PRO A 102 1.53 -23.25 -5.24
N ASP A 103 0.95 -22.30 -4.50
CA ASP A 103 -0.47 -22.28 -4.11
C ASP A 103 -1.41 -21.77 -5.22
N GLY A 104 -0.84 -21.41 -6.39
CA GLY A 104 -1.58 -20.89 -7.53
C GLY A 104 -1.84 -19.38 -7.48
N THR A 105 -1.43 -18.69 -6.41
CA THR A 105 -1.52 -17.23 -6.33
C THR A 105 -0.45 -16.56 -7.19
N GLU A 106 -0.78 -15.41 -7.75
CA GLU A 106 0.17 -14.58 -8.48
C GLU A 106 0.70 -13.48 -7.54
N ARG A 107 2.01 -13.32 -7.49
CA ARG A 107 2.68 -12.28 -6.73
C ARG A 107 3.39 -11.33 -7.69
N GLN A 108 3.08 -10.05 -7.54
CA GLN A 108 3.82 -8.99 -8.22
C GLN A 108 5.16 -8.77 -7.51
N LEU A 109 6.21 -8.72 -8.32
CA LEU A 109 7.60 -8.53 -7.92
C LEU A 109 8.18 -7.41 -8.77
N ARG A 110 9.29 -6.81 -8.33
CA ARG A 110 10.00 -5.80 -9.10
C ARG A 110 11.47 -6.16 -9.21
N VAL A 111 12.09 -5.99 -10.37
CA VAL A 111 13.54 -6.18 -10.50
C VAL A 111 14.25 -5.01 -9.80
N ALA A 112 14.85 -5.26 -8.64
CA ALA A 112 15.64 -4.26 -7.91
C ALA A 112 16.97 -3.98 -8.60
N GLN A 113 17.60 -5.04 -9.11
CA GLN A 113 18.92 -4.97 -9.73
C GLN A 113 19.11 -6.12 -10.73
N VAL A 114 19.78 -5.83 -11.84
CA VAL A 114 20.21 -6.84 -12.81
C VAL A 114 21.71 -7.03 -12.64
N LYS A 115 22.15 -8.26 -12.33
CA LYS A 115 23.56 -8.65 -12.31
C LYS A 115 23.91 -9.35 -13.62
N LYS A 116 25.16 -9.84 -13.74
CA LYS A 116 25.65 -10.53 -14.93
C LYS A 116 24.86 -11.81 -15.22
N ASP A 117 24.78 -12.69 -14.23
CA ASP A 117 24.21 -14.04 -14.38
C ASP A 117 22.88 -14.23 -13.60
N SER A 118 22.53 -13.27 -12.74
CA SER A 118 21.35 -13.30 -11.88
C SER A 118 20.66 -11.93 -11.84
N ILE A 119 19.47 -11.90 -11.25
CA ILE A 119 18.73 -10.68 -10.94
C ILE A 119 18.34 -10.67 -9.47
N ILE A 120 18.27 -9.49 -8.87
CA ILE A 120 17.68 -9.28 -7.56
C ILE A 120 16.26 -8.83 -7.77
N ILE A 121 15.31 -9.63 -7.32
CA ILE A 121 13.90 -9.27 -7.26
C ILE A 121 13.56 -8.72 -5.89
N ASP A 122 12.73 -7.69 -5.89
CA ASP A 122 12.11 -7.08 -4.73
C ASP A 122 10.68 -7.63 -4.62
N ALA A 123 10.42 -8.33 -3.52
CA ALA A 123 9.12 -8.89 -3.22
C ALA A 123 8.33 -8.04 -2.19
N ASN A 124 8.84 -6.85 -1.83
CA ASN A 124 8.15 -5.92 -0.95
C ASN A 124 6.89 -5.34 -1.63
N HIS A 125 6.00 -4.79 -0.80
CA HIS A 125 4.89 -3.99 -1.32
C HIS A 125 5.44 -2.76 -2.06
N PRO A 126 4.86 -2.32 -3.20
CA PRO A 126 5.36 -1.17 -3.97
C PRO A 126 5.50 0.13 -3.16
N LEU A 127 4.72 0.27 -2.09
CA LEU A 127 4.69 1.42 -1.18
C LEU A 127 5.46 1.18 0.13
N ALA A 128 6.14 0.04 0.29
CA ALA A 128 6.97 -0.22 1.48
C ALA A 128 8.14 0.77 1.57
N GLY A 129 8.45 1.23 2.78
CA GLY A 129 9.48 2.23 3.07
C GLY A 129 9.17 3.64 2.58
N GLN A 130 7.95 3.91 2.12
CA GLN A 130 7.51 5.25 1.74
C GLN A 130 6.48 5.78 2.75
N ASP A 131 6.70 7.01 3.19
CA ASP A 131 5.71 7.75 3.97
C ASP A 131 4.56 8.16 3.05
N LEU A 132 3.33 7.97 3.54
CA LEU A 132 2.12 8.17 2.77
C LEU A 132 1.31 9.31 3.36
N VAL A 133 0.85 10.21 2.51
CA VAL A 133 -0.04 11.30 2.88
C VAL A 133 -1.46 10.93 2.47
N PHE A 134 -2.36 10.83 3.43
CA PHE A 134 -3.77 10.54 3.19
C PHE A 134 -4.62 11.77 3.48
N GLU A 135 -5.41 12.18 2.50
CA GLU A 135 -6.52 13.12 2.68
C GLU A 135 -7.79 12.30 2.91
N LEU A 136 -8.36 12.42 4.09
CA LEU A 136 -9.52 11.66 4.55
C LEU A 136 -10.74 12.58 4.66
N GLU A 137 -11.90 12.09 4.28
CA GLU A 137 -13.19 12.76 4.39
C GLU A 137 -14.23 11.77 4.89
N VAL A 138 -14.66 11.94 6.14
CA VAL A 138 -15.69 11.08 6.74
C VAL A 138 -17.05 11.52 6.22
N LEU A 139 -17.80 10.62 5.60
CA LEU A 139 -19.14 10.88 5.09
C LEU A 139 -20.23 10.44 6.07
N ASP A 140 -20.00 9.34 6.76
CA ASP A 140 -20.97 8.76 7.69
C ASP A 140 -20.28 7.90 8.77
N ILE A 141 -20.92 7.75 9.92
CA ILE A 141 -20.48 6.92 11.05
C ILE A 141 -21.67 6.06 11.48
N LYS A 142 -21.48 4.74 11.50
CA LYS A 142 -22.50 3.74 11.85
C LYS A 142 -22.19 3.06 13.18
#